data_AF-A0A1Y0VXL6-F1
#
_entry.id   AF-A0A1Y0VXL6-F1
#
_cell.length_a   1.000
_cell.length_b   1.000
_cell.length_c   1.000
_cell.angle_alpha   90.00
_cell.angle_beta   90.00
_cell.angle_gamma   90.00
#
_symmetry.space_group_name_H-M   'P 1'
#
loop_
_entity.id
_entity.type
_entity.pdbx_description
1 polymer ?
#
loop_
_entity_poly.entity_id
_entity_poly.type
_entity_poly.pdbx_seq_one_letter_code
_entity_poly.pdbx_strand_id
1 'polypeptide(L)'
;MPIELGEPVDTLITELSELKSMHLSYTERQRLTNFLFVQTKRIRQGNVVKKIVDKDCAKEKLDFLEPLRDLWGLEEPDLIQEAWYLNIYFMVNELAPFEIEKCGNQPPLKVIQTLVEKQLDFLRQIFEGLEVDDQLAEIRQELLETNLKVFSPFYFSETFVDPTKVPFFSETYLEIDEMVKQILAYVDEQRKLRLDKDTLTQLYYTYMLILLEYLPVQLVSSVVKITVDFSNGKVFTKYITSQLQQFAPLNIEISKRLEDDTDIFLSDQRFYDVDCEQMIWESPPLAEDWEQLGDLIVKIKQNDKK
;
A
#
# COMPACT_ATOMS: atom_id res chain seq x y z
N MET A 1 -27.93 -13.61 1.55
CA MET A 1 -28.45 -12.66 0.54
C MET A 1 -29.93 -12.96 0.33
N PRO A 2 -30.86 -11.98 0.25
CA PRO A 2 -32.20 -12.28 -0.22
C PRO A 2 -32.10 -12.78 -1.67
N ILE A 3 -32.71 -13.94 -1.93
CA ILE A 3 -32.53 -14.74 -3.16
C ILE A 3 -32.96 -13.94 -4.42
N GLU A 4 -33.91 -13.02 -4.28
CA GLU A 4 -34.54 -12.25 -5.38
C GLU A 4 -33.64 -11.18 -6.04
N LEU A 5 -32.50 -10.84 -5.44
CA LEU A 5 -31.58 -9.80 -5.94
C LEU A 5 -30.22 -10.36 -6.36
N GLY A 6 -29.92 -11.63 -6.05
CA GLY A 6 -28.61 -12.22 -6.29
C GLY A 6 -28.31 -12.42 -7.77
N GLU A 7 -29.21 -13.08 -8.50
CA GLU A 7 -29.02 -13.37 -9.93
C GLU A 7 -28.94 -12.10 -10.80
N PRO A 8 -29.85 -11.12 -10.68
CA PRO A 8 -29.77 -9.91 -11.52
C PRO A 8 -28.52 -9.08 -11.29
N VAL A 9 -28.00 -9.02 -10.05
CA VAL A 9 -26.78 -8.28 -9.73
C VAL A 9 -25.54 -8.99 -10.29
N ASP A 10 -25.49 -10.33 -10.22
CA ASP A 10 -24.34 -11.08 -10.74
C ASP A 10 -24.27 -11.06 -12.27
N THR A 11 -25.43 -11.10 -12.95
CA THR A 11 -25.53 -10.85 -14.40
C THR A 11 -25.02 -9.45 -14.75
N LEU A 12 -25.48 -8.41 -14.05
CA LEU A 12 -25.02 -7.04 -14.28
C LEU A 12 -23.50 -6.91 -14.10
N ILE A 13 -22.91 -7.50 -13.05
CA ILE A 13 -21.46 -7.45 -12.83
C ILE A 13 -20.70 -8.08 -13.99
N THR A 14 -21.21 -9.18 -14.54
CA THR A 14 -20.60 -9.85 -15.69
C THR A 14 -20.63 -8.96 -16.93
N GLU A 15 -21.79 -8.37 -17.24
CA GLU A 15 -21.94 -7.44 -18.36
C GLU A 15 -21.05 -6.19 -18.21
N LEU A 16 -21.00 -5.61 -17.01
CA LEU A 16 -20.15 -4.45 -16.72
C LEU A 16 -18.66 -4.81 -16.86
N SER A 17 -18.26 -6.00 -16.40
CA SER A 17 -16.87 -6.46 -16.51
C SER A 17 -16.44 -6.59 -17.98
N GLU A 18 -17.33 -7.07 -18.85
CA GLU A 18 -17.07 -7.14 -20.29
C GLU A 18 -16.99 -5.75 -20.93
N LEU A 19 -17.97 -4.87 -20.66
CA LEU A 19 -18.03 -3.53 -21.24
C LEU A 19 -16.83 -2.66 -20.85
N LYS A 20 -16.36 -2.77 -19.61
CA LYS A 20 -15.23 -2.00 -19.08
C LYS A 20 -13.89 -2.71 -19.15
N SER A 21 -13.84 -3.93 -19.70
CA SER A 21 -12.64 -4.78 -19.72
C SER A 21 -12.03 -4.95 -18.32
N MET A 22 -12.88 -5.14 -17.29
CA MET A 22 -12.44 -5.30 -15.90
C MET A 22 -12.06 -6.75 -15.63
N HIS A 23 -10.93 -6.97 -14.97
CA HIS A 23 -10.47 -8.29 -14.52
C HIS A 23 -10.56 -8.38 -12.99
N LEU A 24 -11.77 -8.56 -12.49
CA LEU A 24 -12.04 -8.53 -11.05
C LEU A 24 -11.47 -9.77 -10.32
N SER A 25 -10.69 -9.53 -9.27
CA SER A 25 -10.36 -10.57 -8.29
C SER A 25 -11.60 -11.03 -7.53
N TYR A 26 -11.49 -12.15 -6.80
CA TYR A 26 -12.60 -12.66 -6.00
C TYR A 26 -13.09 -11.61 -4.99
N THR A 27 -12.16 -10.96 -4.27
CA THR A 27 -12.48 -9.95 -3.26
C THR A 27 -13.12 -8.70 -3.87
N GLU A 28 -12.60 -8.22 -5.00
CA GLU A 28 -13.16 -7.09 -5.74
C GLU A 28 -14.59 -7.37 -6.20
N ARG A 29 -14.84 -8.56 -6.78
CA ARG A 29 -16.18 -8.99 -7.17
C ARG A 29 -17.12 -8.98 -5.96
N GLN A 30 -16.72 -9.56 -4.84
CA GLN A 30 -17.58 -9.57 -3.64
C GLN A 30 -17.89 -8.16 -3.11
N ARG A 31 -16.90 -7.26 -3.11
CA ARG A 31 -17.10 -5.86 -2.71
C ARG A 31 -18.05 -5.13 -3.65
N LEU A 32 -17.86 -5.29 -4.96
CA LEU A 32 -18.74 -4.71 -5.97
C LEU A 32 -20.17 -5.26 -5.85
N THR A 33 -20.35 -6.57 -5.62
CA THR A 33 -21.66 -7.17 -5.35
C THR A 33 -22.33 -6.51 -4.15
N ASN A 34 -21.62 -6.34 -3.04
CA ASN A 34 -22.15 -5.68 -1.85
C ASN A 34 -22.53 -4.22 -2.13
N PHE A 35 -21.69 -3.49 -2.86
CA PHE A 35 -21.95 -2.10 -3.24
C PHE A 35 -23.21 -1.99 -4.11
N LEU A 36 -23.31 -2.76 -5.20
CA LEU A 36 -24.46 -2.78 -6.10
C LEU A 36 -25.74 -3.22 -5.39
N PHE A 37 -25.64 -4.17 -4.45
CA PHE A 37 -26.78 -4.60 -3.64
C PHE A 37 -27.31 -3.45 -2.78
N VAL A 38 -26.41 -2.73 -2.08
CA VAL A 38 -26.79 -1.57 -1.25
C VAL A 38 -27.37 -0.46 -2.11
N GLN A 39 -26.73 -0.13 -3.23
CA GLN A 39 -27.20 0.89 -4.16
C GLN A 39 -28.59 0.54 -4.72
N THR A 40 -28.79 -0.68 -5.20
CA THR A 40 -30.07 -1.16 -5.74
C THR A 40 -31.18 -1.13 -4.69
N LYS A 41 -30.89 -1.57 -3.46
CA LYS A 41 -31.86 -1.52 -2.35
C LYS A 41 -32.26 -0.08 -2.02
N ARG A 42 -31.30 0.84 -1.99
CA ARG A 42 -31.52 2.27 -1.75
C ARG A 42 -32.43 2.87 -2.83
N ILE A 43 -32.15 2.59 -4.10
CA ILE A 43 -32.95 3.04 -5.25
C ILE A 43 -34.39 2.51 -5.16
N ARG A 44 -34.58 1.21 -4.89
CA ARG A 44 -35.92 0.60 -4.73
C ARG A 44 -36.75 1.19 -3.58
N GLN A 45 -36.09 1.82 -2.61
CA GLN A 45 -36.75 2.54 -1.51
C GLN A 45 -37.05 4.01 -1.85
N GLY A 46 -36.82 4.44 -3.11
CA GLY A 46 -37.03 5.82 -3.56
C GLY A 46 -35.90 6.78 -3.15
N ASN A 47 -34.79 6.25 -2.63
CA ASN A 47 -33.65 7.07 -2.25
C ASN A 47 -32.66 7.10 -3.42
N VAL A 48 -32.64 8.17 -4.21
CA VAL A 48 -31.72 8.36 -5.34
C VAL A 48 -30.70 9.46 -5.04
N VAL A 49 -29.50 9.36 -5.62
CA VAL A 49 -28.50 10.42 -5.46
C VAL A 49 -28.87 11.59 -6.36
N LYS A 50 -29.03 12.77 -5.76
CA LYS A 50 -29.55 13.95 -6.48
C LYS A 50 -28.47 14.75 -7.23
N LYS A 51 -27.23 14.75 -6.74
CA LYS A 51 -26.13 15.50 -7.34
C LYS A 51 -24.77 14.93 -6.94
N ILE A 52 -24.12 14.25 -7.86
CA ILE A 52 -22.74 13.74 -7.74
C ILE A 52 -21.81 14.49 -8.69
N VAL A 53 -22.20 14.57 -9.96
CA VAL A 53 -21.39 15.19 -11.00
C VAL A 53 -21.99 16.52 -11.44
N ASP A 54 -21.13 17.46 -11.80
CA ASP A 54 -21.56 18.70 -12.41
C ASP A 54 -22.12 18.46 -13.81
N LYS A 55 -22.91 19.42 -14.31
CA LYS A 55 -23.62 19.31 -15.59
C LYS A 55 -22.71 19.04 -16.79
N ASP A 56 -21.43 19.41 -16.71
CA ASP A 56 -20.47 19.19 -17.80
C ASP A 56 -19.95 17.75 -17.81
N CYS A 57 -19.70 17.17 -16.64
CA CYS A 57 -19.34 15.75 -16.50
C CYS A 57 -20.53 14.83 -16.84
N ALA A 58 -21.76 15.24 -16.50
CA ALA A 58 -22.99 14.54 -16.89
C ALA A 58 -23.26 14.48 -18.41
N LYS A 59 -22.52 15.23 -19.24
CA LYS A 59 -22.63 15.18 -20.71
C LYS A 59 -21.80 14.04 -21.33
N GLU A 60 -20.85 13.48 -20.59
CA GLU A 60 -20.12 12.31 -21.06
C GLU A 60 -21.03 11.08 -21.04
N LYS A 61 -21.01 10.32 -22.14
CA LYS A 61 -21.87 9.17 -22.32
C LYS A 61 -21.24 7.96 -21.63
N LEU A 62 -21.89 7.49 -20.56
CA LEU A 62 -21.58 6.19 -19.99
C LEU A 62 -22.13 5.09 -20.92
N ASP A 63 -21.25 4.18 -21.32
CA ASP A 63 -21.47 3.06 -22.23
C ASP A 63 -22.30 1.91 -21.62
N PHE A 64 -22.55 1.97 -20.30
CA PHE A 64 -23.25 0.96 -19.53
C PHE A 64 -24.59 1.43 -18.95
N LEU A 65 -25.20 2.50 -19.50
CA LEU A 65 -26.47 3.02 -18.98
C LEU A 65 -27.65 2.05 -19.18
N GLU A 66 -27.70 1.31 -20.30
CA GLU A 66 -28.83 0.43 -20.61
C GLU A 66 -28.96 -0.74 -19.63
N PRO A 67 -27.89 -1.51 -19.32
CA PRO A 67 -27.96 -2.54 -18.27
C PRO A 67 -28.43 -2.00 -16.90
N LEU A 68 -28.03 -0.77 -16.55
CA LEU A 68 -28.46 -0.13 -15.31
C LEU A 68 -29.92 0.30 -15.35
N ARG A 69 -30.41 0.79 -16.50
CA ARG A 69 -31.81 1.13 -16.73
C ARG A 69 -32.70 -0.09 -16.55
N ASP A 70 -32.29 -1.23 -17.11
CA ASP A 70 -33.02 -2.49 -17.01
C ASP A 70 -33.13 -2.99 -15.56
N LEU A 71 -32.05 -2.86 -14.77
CA LEU A 71 -32.05 -3.29 -13.38
C LEU A 71 -32.83 -2.35 -12.45
N TRP A 72 -32.67 -1.03 -12.63
CA TRP A 72 -33.17 -0.03 -11.67
C TRP A 72 -34.50 0.59 -12.06
N GLY A 73 -34.90 0.54 -13.34
CA GLY A 73 -36.12 1.17 -13.85
C GLY A 73 -36.15 2.69 -13.68
N LEU A 74 -34.97 3.32 -13.63
CA LEU A 74 -34.83 4.77 -13.46
C LEU A 74 -34.85 5.49 -14.79
N GLU A 75 -35.47 6.67 -14.80
CA GLU A 75 -35.41 7.63 -15.90
C GLU A 75 -34.35 8.71 -15.63
N GLU A 76 -34.02 9.49 -16.67
CA GLU A 76 -33.15 10.65 -16.52
C GLU A 76 -33.86 11.79 -15.75
N PRO A 77 -33.15 12.55 -14.90
CA PRO A 77 -31.68 12.57 -14.70
C PRO A 77 -31.15 11.58 -13.64
N ASP A 78 -32.03 10.88 -12.92
CA ASP A 78 -31.64 10.05 -11.77
C ASP A 78 -30.76 8.85 -12.17
N LEU A 79 -31.07 8.22 -13.32
CA LEU A 79 -30.24 7.15 -13.89
C LEU A 79 -28.78 7.59 -14.09
N ILE A 80 -28.56 8.80 -14.61
CA ILE A 80 -27.22 9.34 -14.87
C ILE A 80 -26.48 9.56 -13.56
N GLN A 81 -27.14 10.11 -12.54
CA GLN A 81 -26.49 10.35 -11.25
C GLN A 81 -26.10 9.03 -10.57
N GLU A 82 -26.95 8.01 -10.62
CA GLU A 82 -26.67 6.69 -10.06
C GLU A 82 -25.58 5.92 -10.83
N ALA A 83 -25.56 6.05 -12.16
CA ALA A 83 -24.51 5.47 -12.98
C ALA A 83 -23.14 6.12 -12.71
N TRP A 84 -23.10 7.44 -12.52
CA TRP A 84 -21.89 8.13 -12.10
C TRP A 84 -21.46 7.75 -10.68
N TYR A 85 -22.40 7.51 -9.76
CA TYR A 85 -22.05 7.00 -8.43
C TYR A 85 -21.28 5.68 -8.52
N LEU A 86 -21.78 4.76 -9.35
CA LEU A 86 -21.13 3.48 -9.61
C LEU A 86 -19.79 3.64 -10.34
N ASN A 87 -19.72 4.55 -11.32
CA ASN A 87 -18.48 4.83 -12.03
C ASN A 87 -17.39 5.34 -11.09
N ILE A 88 -17.74 6.23 -10.14
CA ILE A 88 -16.77 6.70 -9.15
C ILE A 88 -16.34 5.59 -8.21
N TYR A 89 -17.24 4.67 -7.86
CA TYR A 89 -16.85 3.47 -7.14
C TYR A 89 -15.81 2.64 -7.91
N PHE A 90 -15.98 2.44 -9.23
CA PHE A 90 -14.97 1.75 -10.06
C PHE A 90 -13.63 2.45 -10.04
N MET A 91 -13.63 3.78 -10.17
CA MET A 91 -12.40 4.58 -10.19
C MET A 91 -11.69 4.54 -8.84
N VAL A 92 -12.40 4.81 -7.74
CA VAL A 92 -11.83 4.82 -6.38
C VAL A 92 -11.30 3.44 -5.97
N ASN A 93 -11.89 2.36 -6.46
CA ASN A 93 -11.46 1.00 -6.15
C ASN A 93 -10.59 0.37 -7.24
N GLU A 94 -10.07 1.17 -8.19
CA GLU A 94 -9.16 0.73 -9.26
C GLU A 94 -9.68 -0.46 -10.08
N LEU A 95 -11.01 -0.59 -10.21
CA LEU A 95 -11.64 -1.69 -10.96
C LEU A 95 -11.62 -1.44 -12.47
N ALA A 96 -11.44 -0.17 -12.87
CA ALA A 96 -11.36 0.27 -14.24
C ALA A 96 -10.33 1.41 -14.37
N PRO A 97 -9.80 1.69 -15.58
CA PRO A 97 -8.82 2.75 -15.79
C PRO A 97 -9.26 4.09 -15.19
N PHE A 98 -8.33 4.72 -14.47
CA PHE A 98 -8.59 5.86 -13.63
C PHE A 98 -8.43 7.18 -14.39
N GLU A 99 -9.55 7.82 -14.76
CA GLU A 99 -9.54 9.14 -15.40
C GLU A 99 -10.02 10.21 -14.42
N ILE A 100 -9.13 10.59 -13.50
CA ILE A 100 -9.43 11.50 -12.39
C ILE A 100 -10.06 12.83 -12.82
N GLU A 101 -9.63 13.38 -13.96
CA GLU A 101 -10.03 14.69 -14.45
C GLU A 101 -11.55 14.79 -14.69
N LYS A 102 -12.21 13.64 -14.81
CA LYS A 102 -13.63 13.49 -15.08
C LYS A 102 -14.47 13.31 -13.82
N CYS A 103 -13.86 13.14 -12.65
CA CYS A 103 -14.59 12.96 -11.38
C CYS A 103 -15.12 14.31 -10.86
N GLY A 104 -16.44 14.49 -10.86
CA GLY A 104 -17.08 15.67 -10.24
C GLY A 104 -16.90 15.75 -8.72
N ASN A 105 -16.82 16.97 -8.18
CA ASN A 105 -16.71 17.31 -6.74
C ASN A 105 -15.40 16.94 -6.00
N GLN A 106 -14.30 16.65 -6.69
CA GLN A 106 -13.00 16.45 -6.05
C GLN A 106 -12.35 17.75 -5.56
N PRO A 107 -11.35 17.71 -4.64
CA PRO A 107 -10.43 18.83 -4.51
C PRO A 107 -9.90 19.21 -5.90
N PRO A 108 -9.60 20.48 -6.19
CA PRO A 108 -9.07 20.85 -7.49
C PRO A 108 -7.85 19.96 -7.74
N LEU A 109 -7.82 19.18 -8.82
CA LEU A 109 -6.70 18.30 -9.20
C LEU A 109 -5.34 18.97 -8.96
N LYS A 110 -5.28 20.28 -9.23
CA LYS A 110 -4.16 21.17 -8.93
C LYS A 110 -3.66 21.14 -7.48
N VAL A 111 -4.55 21.11 -6.50
CA VAL A 111 -4.22 20.99 -5.06
C VAL A 111 -3.55 19.65 -4.78
N ILE A 112 -4.07 18.55 -5.34
CA ILE A 112 -3.48 17.22 -5.16
C ILE A 112 -2.13 17.10 -5.88
N GLN A 113 -2.02 17.62 -7.10
CA GLN A 113 -0.74 17.72 -7.80
C GLN A 113 0.28 18.53 -6.98
N THR A 114 -0.14 19.65 -6.38
CA THR A 114 0.75 20.45 -5.50
C THR A 114 1.18 19.67 -4.26
N LEU A 115 0.29 18.86 -3.67
CA LEU A 115 0.62 17.97 -2.56
C LEU A 115 1.66 16.92 -2.99
N VAL A 116 1.42 16.22 -4.11
CA VAL A 116 2.34 15.19 -4.63
C VAL A 116 3.71 15.78 -4.94
N GLU A 117 3.79 16.95 -5.57
CA GLU A 117 5.09 17.58 -5.83
C GLU A 117 5.82 17.96 -4.54
N LYS A 118 5.13 18.44 -3.49
CA LYS A 118 5.76 18.66 -2.18
C LYS A 118 6.31 17.36 -1.56
N GLN A 119 5.54 16.27 -1.67
CA GLN A 119 5.94 14.97 -1.16
C GLN A 119 7.19 14.46 -1.91
N LEU A 120 7.24 14.62 -3.23
CA LEU A 120 8.38 14.23 -4.05
C LEU A 120 9.60 15.14 -3.85
N ASP A 121 9.42 16.45 -3.70
CA ASP A 121 10.52 17.37 -3.44
C ASP A 121 11.24 17.02 -2.15
N PHE A 122 10.51 16.59 -1.12
CA PHE A 122 11.09 16.05 0.11
C PHE A 122 11.91 14.77 -0.14
N LEU A 123 11.38 13.80 -0.90
CA LEU A 123 12.12 12.59 -1.24
C LEU A 123 13.37 12.88 -2.08
N ARG A 124 13.28 13.80 -3.05
CA ARG A 124 14.42 14.24 -3.87
C ARG A 124 15.55 14.83 -3.02
N GLN A 125 15.20 15.57 -1.96
CA GLN A 125 16.20 16.13 -1.04
C GLN A 125 16.89 15.03 -0.22
N ILE A 126 16.16 13.99 0.19
CA ILE A 126 16.75 12.85 0.91
C ILE A 126 17.74 12.10 0.03
N PHE A 127 17.38 11.87 -1.23
CA PHE A 127 18.18 11.08 -2.17
C PHE A 127 19.05 11.93 -3.11
N GLU A 128 19.40 13.16 -2.70
CA GLU A 128 20.21 14.06 -3.51
C GLU A 128 21.55 13.40 -3.88
N GLY A 129 21.86 13.34 -5.18
CA GLY A 129 23.09 12.74 -5.69
C GLY A 129 23.03 11.22 -5.92
N LEU A 130 21.87 10.59 -5.70
CA LEU A 130 21.63 9.18 -6.02
C LEU A 130 20.81 9.04 -7.32
N GLU A 131 21.03 7.95 -8.04
CA GLU A 131 20.25 7.63 -9.26
C GLU A 131 18.93 6.96 -8.87
N VAL A 132 17.91 7.79 -8.57
CA VAL A 132 16.57 7.34 -8.11
C VAL A 132 15.41 7.87 -8.96
N ASP A 133 15.69 8.44 -10.13
CA ASP A 133 14.68 9.14 -10.95
C ASP A 133 13.54 8.21 -11.38
N ASP A 134 13.86 6.96 -11.77
CA ASP A 134 12.86 5.97 -12.18
C ASP A 134 11.95 5.60 -11.01
N GLN A 135 12.52 5.35 -9.83
CA GLN A 135 11.78 5.04 -8.61
C GLN A 135 10.87 6.19 -8.19
N LEU A 136 11.36 7.44 -8.27
CA LEU A 136 10.57 8.62 -7.96
C LEU A 136 9.44 8.86 -8.97
N ALA A 137 9.61 8.45 -10.23
CA ALA A 137 8.55 8.52 -11.23
C ALA A 137 7.41 7.54 -10.93
N GLU A 138 7.73 6.31 -10.51
CA GLU A 138 6.73 5.33 -10.08
C GLU A 138 6.02 5.79 -8.79
N ILE A 139 6.78 6.23 -7.78
CA ILE A 139 6.22 6.78 -6.53
C ILE A 139 5.31 7.97 -6.80
N ARG A 140 5.66 8.83 -7.78
CA ARG A 140 4.82 9.96 -8.18
C ARG A 140 3.44 9.51 -8.66
N GLN A 141 3.40 8.46 -9.49
CA GLN A 141 2.15 7.93 -10.01
C GLN A 141 1.30 7.38 -8.87
N GLU A 142 1.88 6.53 -8.03
CA GLU A 142 1.18 5.90 -6.90
C GLU A 142 0.68 6.90 -5.86
N LEU A 143 1.48 7.91 -5.51
CA LEU A 143 1.06 8.99 -4.61
C LEU A 143 -0.07 9.81 -5.23
N LEU A 144 -0.02 10.08 -6.53
CA LEU A 144 -1.08 10.81 -7.22
C LEU A 144 -2.39 10.03 -7.16
N GLU A 145 -2.39 8.76 -7.57
CA GLU A 145 -3.57 7.89 -7.56
C GLU A 145 -4.12 7.71 -6.14
N THR A 146 -3.26 7.41 -5.17
CA THR A 146 -3.62 7.25 -3.75
C THR A 146 -4.26 8.51 -3.18
N ASN A 147 -3.62 9.68 -3.36
CA ASN A 147 -4.14 10.93 -2.82
C ASN A 147 -5.49 11.26 -3.43
N LEU A 148 -5.59 11.13 -4.75
CA LEU A 148 -6.83 11.37 -5.47
C LEU A 148 -7.98 10.47 -5.00
N LYS A 149 -7.68 9.18 -4.81
CA LYS A 149 -8.60 8.18 -4.26
C LYS A 149 -9.09 8.61 -2.87
N VAL A 150 -8.17 8.88 -1.95
CA VAL A 150 -8.49 9.19 -0.54
C VAL A 150 -9.30 10.48 -0.37
N PHE A 151 -9.11 11.48 -1.24
CA PHE A 151 -9.92 12.70 -1.22
C PHE A 151 -11.22 12.62 -2.01
N SER A 152 -11.52 11.47 -2.60
CA SER A 152 -12.84 11.24 -3.16
C SER A 152 -13.87 11.17 -2.02
N PRO A 153 -15.03 11.86 -2.13
CA PRO A 153 -16.11 11.72 -1.15
C PRO A 153 -16.72 10.31 -1.10
N PHE A 154 -16.27 9.42 -1.98
CA PHE A 154 -16.69 8.03 -2.10
C PHE A 154 -15.65 7.03 -1.61
N TYR A 155 -14.54 7.53 -1.08
CA TYR A 155 -13.55 6.69 -0.41
C TYR A 155 -14.04 6.33 0.99
N PHE A 156 -13.93 5.05 1.33
CA PHE A 156 -14.21 4.54 2.65
C PHE A 156 -12.99 3.77 3.12
N SER A 157 -12.54 4.06 4.34
CA SER A 157 -11.42 3.34 4.93
C SER A 157 -11.75 1.85 5.03
N GLU A 158 -10.84 1.01 4.57
CA GLU A 158 -10.99 -0.44 4.61
C GLU A 158 -10.74 -0.99 6.01
N THR A 159 -11.17 -2.22 6.27
CA THR A 159 -10.94 -2.93 7.55
C THR A 159 -9.47 -3.23 7.86
N PHE A 160 -8.52 -2.85 7.00
CA PHE A 160 -7.08 -2.94 7.27
C PHE A 160 -6.55 -1.67 7.93
N VAL A 161 -7.29 -1.15 8.90
CA VAL A 161 -6.86 -0.03 9.74
C VAL A 161 -6.77 -0.56 11.16
N ASP A 162 -5.64 -1.18 11.47
CA ASP A 162 -5.34 -1.59 12.82
C ASP A 162 -4.14 -0.79 13.35
N PRO A 163 -4.37 0.34 14.05
CA PRO A 163 -3.30 1.16 14.59
C PRO A 163 -2.30 0.39 15.46
N THR A 164 -2.67 -0.78 16.01
CA THR A 164 -1.75 -1.60 16.80
C THR A 164 -0.65 -2.25 15.97
N LYS A 165 -0.74 -2.21 14.63
CA LYS A 165 0.31 -2.71 13.73
C LYS A 165 1.28 -1.63 13.27
N VAL A 166 1.01 -0.34 13.56
CA VAL A 166 1.96 0.75 13.28
C VAL A 166 3.33 0.49 13.94
N PRO A 167 3.41 0.06 15.22
CA PRO A 167 4.68 -0.21 15.88
C PRO A 167 5.60 -1.15 15.09
N PHE A 168 5.05 -2.24 14.54
CA PHE A 168 5.82 -3.20 13.75
C PHE A 168 6.57 -2.55 12.58
N PHE A 169 5.88 -1.72 11.79
CA PHE A 169 6.50 -1.03 10.66
C PHE A 169 7.49 0.03 11.12
N SER A 170 7.15 0.81 12.16
CA SER A 170 8.04 1.85 12.68
C SER A 170 9.30 1.31 13.35
N GLU A 171 9.24 0.09 13.89
CA GLU A 171 10.40 -0.58 14.51
C GLU A 171 11.28 -1.25 13.46
N THR A 172 10.67 -1.84 12.42
CA THR A 172 11.38 -2.61 11.38
C THR A 172 11.98 -1.72 10.29
N TYR A 173 11.29 -0.66 9.88
CA TYR A 173 11.63 0.21 8.76
C TYR A 173 11.68 1.68 9.18
N LEU A 174 12.59 1.99 10.11
CA LEU A 174 12.61 3.27 10.82
C LEU A 174 12.78 4.49 9.90
N GLU A 175 13.67 4.42 8.92
CA GLU A 175 13.91 5.48 7.94
C GLU A 175 12.68 5.71 7.06
N ILE A 176 12.01 4.63 6.63
CA ILE A 176 10.79 4.72 5.83
C ILE A 176 9.65 5.30 6.65
N ASP A 177 9.52 4.89 7.92
CA ASP A 177 8.53 5.45 8.83
C ASP A 177 8.69 6.97 9.01
N GLU A 178 9.92 7.45 9.18
CA GLU A 178 10.23 8.88 9.24
C GLU A 178 9.82 9.61 7.95
N MET A 179 10.15 9.03 6.78
CA MET A 179 9.76 9.58 5.48
C MET A 179 8.24 9.65 5.31
N VAL A 180 7.53 8.56 5.64
CA VAL A 180 6.07 8.49 5.53
C VAL A 180 5.40 9.50 6.46
N LYS A 181 5.87 9.63 7.71
CA LYS A 181 5.34 10.63 8.64
C LYS A 181 5.47 12.04 8.09
N GLN A 182 6.58 12.37 7.45
CA GLN A 182 6.78 13.69 6.84
C GLN A 182 5.92 13.90 5.60
N ILE A 183 5.80 12.89 4.74
CA ILE A 183 4.91 12.92 3.56
C ILE A 183 3.45 13.09 3.99
N LEU A 184 3.03 12.43 5.06
CA LEU A 184 1.70 12.54 5.65
C LEU A 184 1.47 13.91 6.30
N ALA A 185 2.50 14.54 6.88
CA ALA A 185 2.39 15.89 7.43
C ALA A 185 2.00 16.93 6.36
N TYR A 186 2.48 16.78 5.11
CA TYR A 186 2.07 17.65 4.01
C TYR A 186 0.58 17.52 3.67
N VAL A 187 -0.04 16.38 3.97
CA VAL A 187 -1.49 16.20 3.83
C VAL A 187 -2.24 17.08 4.83
N ASP A 188 -1.81 17.08 6.10
CA ASP A 188 -2.42 17.87 7.17
C ASP A 188 -2.21 19.38 6.99
N GLU A 189 -1.07 19.79 6.42
CA GLU A 189 -0.80 21.19 6.06
C GLU A 189 -1.81 21.76 5.05
N GLN A 190 -2.34 20.90 4.17
CA GLN A 190 -3.38 21.29 3.23
C GLN A 190 -4.72 21.37 3.98
N ARG A 191 -4.93 22.44 4.75
CA ARG A 191 -6.15 22.67 5.59
C ARG A 191 -7.51 22.48 4.88
N LYS A 192 -7.52 22.41 3.55
CA LYS A 192 -8.69 22.13 2.70
C LYS A 192 -8.98 20.62 2.52
N LEU A 193 -8.05 19.76 2.92
CA LEU A 193 -8.00 18.32 2.72
C LEU A 193 -8.07 17.63 4.10
N ARG A 194 -9.23 17.68 4.75
CA ARG A 194 -9.40 17.06 6.08
C ARG A 194 -9.77 15.59 5.92
N LEU A 195 -9.00 14.73 6.56
CA LEU A 195 -9.24 13.30 6.67
C LEU A 195 -9.52 12.93 8.12
N ASP A 196 -10.35 11.92 8.33
CA ASP A 196 -10.49 11.32 9.66
C ASP A 196 -9.27 10.45 10.01
N LYS A 197 -9.22 10.02 11.26
CA LYS A 197 -8.10 9.25 11.81
C LYS A 197 -7.91 7.90 11.13
N ASP A 198 -9.00 7.23 10.76
CA ASP A 198 -8.93 5.89 10.19
C ASP A 198 -8.36 5.97 8.77
N THR A 199 -8.78 6.98 8.01
CA THR A 199 -8.26 7.28 6.68
C THR A 199 -6.80 7.73 6.72
N LEU A 200 -6.39 8.54 7.70
CA LEU A 200 -4.97 8.89 7.90
C LEU A 200 -4.11 7.67 8.23
N THR A 201 -4.64 6.74 9.02
CA THR A 201 -3.93 5.50 9.37
C THR A 201 -3.82 4.58 8.16
N GLN A 202 -4.86 4.48 7.33
CA GLN A 202 -4.77 3.75 6.06
C GLN A 202 -3.75 4.39 5.11
N LEU A 203 -3.77 5.72 5.01
CA LEU A 203 -2.86 6.47 4.16
C LEU A 203 -1.40 6.28 4.59
N TYR A 204 -1.13 6.23 5.90
CA TYR A 204 0.17 5.84 6.44
C TYR A 204 0.61 4.46 5.91
N TYR A 205 -0.24 3.43 6.02
CA TYR A 205 0.12 2.10 5.53
C TYR A 205 0.32 2.07 4.01
N THR A 206 -0.54 2.74 3.25
CA THR A 206 -0.41 2.81 1.80
C THR A 206 0.91 3.48 1.40
N TYR A 207 1.26 4.62 2.00
CA TYR A 207 2.53 5.28 1.75
C TYR A 207 3.74 4.42 2.16
N MET A 208 3.69 3.73 3.30
CA MET A 208 4.74 2.78 3.70
C MET A 208 4.97 1.72 2.63
N LEU A 209 3.89 1.12 2.11
CA LEU A 209 3.96 0.08 1.09
C LEU A 209 4.49 0.63 -0.25
N ILE A 210 4.05 1.82 -0.66
CA ILE A 210 4.58 2.49 -1.86
C ILE A 210 6.09 2.68 -1.72
N LEU A 211 6.57 3.24 -0.62
CA LEU A 211 8.02 3.45 -0.46
C LEU A 211 8.80 2.14 -0.39
N LEU A 212 8.27 1.10 0.27
CA LEU A 212 8.89 -0.22 0.35
C LEU A 212 8.97 -0.95 -0.99
N GLU A 213 7.96 -0.78 -1.84
CA GLU A 213 7.90 -1.43 -3.15
C GLU A 213 8.91 -0.81 -4.13
N TYR A 214 8.97 0.52 -4.18
CA TYR A 214 9.73 1.22 -5.22
C TYR A 214 11.13 1.65 -4.79
N LEU A 215 11.42 1.82 -3.49
CA LEU A 215 12.76 2.18 -3.05
C LEU A 215 13.61 0.94 -2.75
N PRO A 216 14.81 0.80 -3.35
CA PRO A 216 15.74 -0.26 -2.98
C PRO A 216 16.10 -0.18 -1.51
N VAL A 217 16.04 -1.31 -0.81
CA VAL A 217 16.31 -1.39 0.63
C VAL A 217 17.68 -0.83 1.01
N GLN A 218 18.66 -0.92 0.10
CA GLN A 218 20.01 -0.39 0.28
C GLN A 218 20.07 1.14 0.41
N LEU A 219 19.07 1.85 -0.12
CA LEU A 219 19.00 3.32 -0.06
C LEU A 219 18.30 3.82 1.20
N VAL A 220 17.51 2.96 1.84
CA VAL A 220 16.54 3.36 2.89
C VAL A 220 16.73 2.60 4.19
N SER A 221 17.78 1.80 4.32
CA SER A 221 18.08 1.06 5.54
C SER A 221 19.58 0.91 5.67
N SER A 222 20.13 1.04 6.88
CA SER A 222 21.50 0.62 7.15
C SER A 222 21.68 -0.87 6.85
N VAL A 223 22.90 -1.23 6.43
CA VAL A 223 23.28 -2.63 6.17
C VAL A 223 23.72 -3.28 7.47
N VAL A 224 23.23 -4.49 7.76
CA VAL A 224 23.74 -5.31 8.88
C VAL A 224 24.64 -6.40 8.32
N LYS A 225 25.91 -6.39 8.71
CA LYS A 225 26.94 -7.33 8.26
C LYS A 225 26.99 -8.55 9.17
N ILE A 226 26.69 -9.70 8.58
CA ILE A 226 26.62 -10.98 9.28
C ILE A 226 27.71 -11.90 8.74
N THR A 227 28.65 -12.29 9.59
CA THR A 227 29.60 -13.36 9.28
C THR A 227 29.07 -14.69 9.75
N VAL A 228 29.08 -15.71 8.88
CA VAL A 228 28.60 -17.07 9.21
C VAL A 228 29.76 -18.06 9.13
N ASP A 229 30.10 -18.69 10.26
CA ASP A 229 31.14 -19.72 10.32
C ASP A 229 30.81 -20.80 11.36
N PHE A 230 30.66 -22.04 10.90
CA PHE A 230 30.21 -23.18 11.72
C PHE A 230 31.23 -24.32 11.65
N SER A 231 31.54 -24.90 12.81
CA SER A 231 32.53 -25.99 12.91
C SER A 231 32.09 -27.27 12.20
N ASN A 232 30.77 -27.48 12.02
CA ASN A 232 30.19 -28.57 11.23
C ASN A 232 30.59 -28.57 9.74
N GLY A 233 31.23 -27.50 9.27
CA GLY A 233 31.89 -27.42 7.98
C GLY A 233 31.04 -26.81 6.86
N LYS A 234 31.67 -26.64 5.70
CA LYS A 234 31.21 -25.78 4.60
C LYS A 234 29.79 -26.07 4.10
N VAL A 235 29.31 -27.31 4.17
CA VAL A 235 27.97 -27.68 3.71
C VAL A 235 26.91 -27.09 4.63
N PHE A 236 27.10 -27.24 5.94
CA PHE A 236 26.16 -26.69 6.93
C PHE A 236 26.20 -25.17 6.92
N THR A 237 27.39 -24.55 6.90
CA THR A 237 27.55 -23.10 6.76
C THR A 237 26.83 -22.57 5.52
N LYS A 238 26.99 -23.22 4.36
CA LYS A 238 26.32 -22.83 3.12
C LYS A 238 24.80 -22.95 3.21
N TYR A 239 24.29 -23.99 3.89
CA TYR A 239 22.86 -24.15 4.12
C TYR A 239 22.33 -22.96 4.94
N ILE A 240 22.95 -22.64 6.08
CA ILE A 240 22.54 -21.50 6.93
C ILE A 240 22.62 -20.18 6.16
N THR A 241 23.73 -19.90 5.46
CA THR A 241 23.87 -18.70 4.60
C THR A 241 22.74 -18.59 3.57
N SER A 242 22.28 -19.71 3.00
CA SER A 242 21.18 -19.70 2.04
C SER A 242 19.84 -19.42 2.71
N GLN A 243 19.62 -19.87 3.95
CA GLN A 243 18.39 -19.59 4.69
C GLN A 243 18.33 -18.12 5.12
N LEU A 244 19.47 -17.54 5.52
CA LEU A 244 19.55 -16.13 5.90
C LEU A 244 19.11 -15.17 4.79
N GLN A 245 19.15 -15.57 3.52
CA GLN A 245 18.61 -14.77 2.41
C GLN A 245 17.13 -14.41 2.57
N GLN A 246 16.36 -15.14 3.39
CA GLN A 246 14.99 -14.77 3.74
C GLN A 246 14.88 -13.43 4.49
N PHE A 247 15.98 -12.96 5.09
CA PHE A 247 16.10 -11.65 5.76
C PHE A 247 16.66 -10.57 4.84
N ALA A 248 16.82 -10.82 3.53
CA ALA A 248 17.26 -9.80 2.57
C ALA A 248 16.45 -8.47 2.62
N PRO A 249 15.12 -8.47 2.88
CA PRO A 249 14.36 -7.24 3.07
C PRO A 249 14.80 -6.39 4.28
N LEU A 250 15.61 -6.94 5.20
CA LEU A 250 16.25 -6.21 6.29
C LEU A 250 17.65 -5.70 5.90
N ASN A 251 17.98 -5.60 4.62
CA ASN A 251 19.26 -5.10 4.13
C ASN A 251 20.46 -5.73 4.84
N ILE A 252 20.58 -7.05 4.79
CA ILE A 252 21.73 -7.75 5.38
C ILE A 252 22.80 -8.05 4.33
N GLU A 253 24.05 -8.03 4.75
CA GLU A 253 25.18 -8.52 3.95
C GLU A 253 25.79 -9.74 4.66
N ILE A 254 25.92 -10.86 3.93
CA ILE A 254 26.43 -12.09 4.53
C ILE A 254 27.83 -12.38 3.99
N SER A 255 28.81 -12.41 4.89
CA SER A 255 30.19 -12.77 4.58
C SER A 255 30.54 -14.16 5.12
N LYS A 256 31.63 -14.73 4.58
CA LYS A 256 32.23 -15.99 5.07
C LYS A 256 33.51 -15.75 5.88
N ARG A 257 33.91 -14.50 6.01
CA ARG A 257 35.16 -14.10 6.65
C ARG A 257 34.82 -13.06 7.68
N LEU A 258 35.25 -13.31 8.90
CA LEU A 258 35.14 -12.32 9.96
C LEU A 258 36.02 -11.11 9.62
N GLU A 259 35.38 -9.96 9.56
CA GLU A 259 36.01 -8.65 9.29
C GLU A 259 35.71 -7.70 10.46
N ASP A 260 36.53 -6.66 10.62
CA ASP A 260 36.45 -5.73 11.76
C ASP A 260 35.13 -4.94 11.80
N ASP A 261 34.41 -4.88 10.69
CA ASP A 261 33.09 -4.23 10.55
C ASP A 261 31.93 -5.23 10.57
N THR A 262 32.16 -6.46 11.04
CA THR A 262 31.09 -7.44 11.24
C THR A 262 30.22 -7.03 12.42
N ASP A 263 28.92 -6.86 12.22
CA ASP A 263 27.97 -6.54 13.29
C ASP A 263 27.58 -7.80 14.09
N ILE A 264 27.32 -8.90 13.37
CA ILE A 264 26.89 -10.17 13.97
C ILE A 264 27.81 -11.31 13.50
N PHE A 265 28.37 -12.05 14.45
CA PHE A 265 29.05 -13.32 14.19
C PHE A 265 28.15 -14.50 14.59
N LEU A 266 27.77 -15.30 13.59
CA LEU A 266 26.88 -16.45 13.74
C LEU A 266 27.67 -17.76 13.64
N SER A 267 27.70 -18.52 14.73
CA SER A 267 28.51 -19.74 14.85
C SER A 267 27.88 -20.79 15.78
N ASP A 268 28.52 -21.94 15.94
CA ASP A 268 28.16 -23.00 16.91
C ASP A 268 28.96 -22.93 18.22
N GLN A 269 29.81 -21.93 18.40
CA GLN A 269 30.63 -21.77 19.59
C GLN A 269 31.08 -20.33 19.81
N ARG A 270 31.29 -19.95 21.08
CA ARG A 270 31.72 -18.61 21.46
C ARG A 270 33.22 -18.44 21.38
N PHE A 271 33.67 -17.29 20.88
CA PHE A 271 35.08 -16.92 20.76
C PHE A 271 35.37 -15.66 21.58
N TYR A 272 36.43 -15.66 22.38
CA TYR A 272 36.74 -14.54 23.28
C TYR A 272 37.45 -13.37 22.58
N ASP A 273 38.03 -13.63 21.42
CA ASP A 273 38.79 -12.70 20.59
C ASP A 273 37.94 -12.01 19.50
N VAL A 274 36.64 -12.30 19.47
CA VAL A 274 35.68 -11.68 18.54
C VAL A 274 34.89 -10.58 19.25
N ASP A 275 35.10 -9.34 18.82
CA ASP A 275 34.56 -8.11 19.42
C ASP A 275 33.34 -7.56 18.68
N CYS A 276 32.38 -8.44 18.39
CA CYS A 276 31.06 -8.09 17.85
C CYS A 276 29.97 -8.93 18.52
N GLU A 277 28.69 -8.67 18.20
CA GLU A 277 27.58 -9.45 18.75
C GLU A 277 27.67 -10.90 18.26
N GLN A 278 27.78 -11.85 19.19
CA GLN A 278 27.92 -13.27 18.86
C GLN A 278 26.61 -14.01 19.12
N MET A 279 26.10 -14.69 18.09
CA MET A 279 24.92 -15.53 18.19
C MET A 279 25.31 -17.00 17.99
N ILE A 280 24.98 -17.84 18.98
CA ILE A 280 25.45 -19.22 19.06
C ILE A 280 24.32 -20.21 18.82
N TRP A 281 24.40 -20.98 17.73
CA TRP A 281 23.46 -22.05 17.39
C TRP A 281 24.16 -23.42 17.48
N GLU A 282 24.03 -24.08 18.63
CA GLU A 282 24.67 -25.37 18.93
C GLU A 282 24.05 -26.57 18.18
N SER A 283 22.89 -26.36 17.56
CA SER A 283 22.13 -27.35 16.80
C SER A 283 21.50 -26.70 15.56
N PRO A 284 20.94 -27.47 14.61
CA PRO A 284 20.15 -26.88 13.54
C PRO A 284 19.11 -25.89 14.12
N PRO A 285 18.99 -24.68 13.55
CA PRO A 285 18.23 -23.60 14.18
C PRO A 285 16.74 -23.93 14.24
N LEU A 286 16.12 -23.62 15.36
CA LEU A 286 14.69 -23.67 15.60
C LEU A 286 14.04 -22.34 15.24
N ALA A 287 12.70 -22.29 15.26
CA ALA A 287 11.96 -21.05 14.96
C ALA A 287 12.38 -19.88 15.88
N GLU A 288 12.66 -20.17 17.15
CA GLU A 288 13.10 -19.17 18.14
C GLU A 288 14.47 -18.57 17.79
N ASP A 289 15.40 -19.37 17.26
CA ASP A 289 16.72 -18.90 16.83
C ASP A 289 16.59 -17.87 15.70
N TRP A 290 15.66 -18.08 14.78
CA TRP A 290 15.38 -17.15 13.68
C TRP A 290 14.69 -15.86 14.16
N GLU A 291 13.78 -15.97 15.12
CA GLU A 291 13.11 -14.83 15.75
C GLU A 291 14.13 -13.94 16.47
N GLN A 292 14.98 -14.53 17.30
CA GLN A 292 16.03 -13.81 18.02
C GLN A 292 17.02 -13.11 17.08
N LEU A 293 17.34 -13.72 15.93
CA LEU A 293 18.20 -13.09 14.93
C LEU A 293 17.51 -11.89 14.29
N GLY A 294 16.22 -12.01 13.95
CA GLY A 294 15.41 -10.90 13.44
C GLY A 294 15.40 -9.72 14.40
N ASP A 295 15.15 -9.99 15.69
CA ASP A 295 15.15 -8.99 16.74
C ASP A 295 16.53 -8.32 16.90
N LEU A 296 17.61 -9.09 16.82
CA LEU A 296 18.98 -8.56 16.90
C LEU A 296 19.31 -7.65 15.71
N ILE A 297 18.93 -8.03 14.50
CA ILE A 297 19.11 -7.21 13.29
C ILE A 297 18.38 -5.87 13.47
N VAL A 298 17.12 -5.90 13.91
CA VAL A 298 16.34 -4.68 14.15
C VAL A 298 16.99 -3.82 15.25
N LYS A 299 17.45 -4.43 16.34
CA LYS A 299 18.11 -3.73 17.46
C LYS A 299 19.40 -3.03 17.03
N ILE A 300 20.23 -3.67 16.19
CA ILE A 300 21.48 -3.06 15.70
C ILE A 300 21.17 -1.80 14.90
N LYS A 301 20.22 -1.88 13.95
CA LYS A 301 19.80 -0.73 13.15
C LYS A 301 19.28 0.43 13.98
N GLN A 302 18.56 0.14 15.07
CA GLN A 302 18.07 1.18 15.97
C GLN A 302 19.19 1.87 16.76
N ASN A 303 20.31 1.18 17.01
CA ASN A 303 21.46 1.75 17.72
C ASN A 303 22.36 2.60 16.82
N ASP A 304 22.47 2.28 15.53
CA ASP A 304 23.27 3.04 14.57
C ASP A 304 22.79 4.50 14.37
N LYS A 305 21.55 4.81 14.78
CA LYS A 305 20.98 6.17 14.71
C LYS A 305 21.29 7.08 15.92
N LYS A 306 22.04 6.62 16.93
CA LYS A 306 22.43 7.44 18.10
C LYS A 306 23.81 8.06 17.98
#